data_AF-A0A837J518-F1
#
_entry.id   AF-A0A837J518-F1
#
_cell.length_a   1.000
_cell.length_b   1.000
_cell.length_c   1.000
_cell.angle_alpha   90.00
_cell.angle_beta   90.00
_cell.angle_gamma   90.00
#
_symmetry.space_group_name_H-M   'P 1'
#
loop_
_entity.id
_entity.type
_entity.pdbx_description
1 polymer ?
#
loop_
_entity_poly.entity_id
_entity_poly.type
_entity_poly.pdbx_seq_one_letter_code
_entity_poly.pdbx_strand_id
1 'polypeptide(L)'
;MIFFRVSQNINIKITDGTLVNYLKFKAPVSLENETVYMTTREDFNDLKDIFQKVDKDKYLVKPLNEENIRKNPNFPIELGILNEFEYERDNENFFELKATDIYKQLKNIDKEEVSIAIIGGVGKSISQIISSCTALKILYKKLKEIYKNIKFDIFINASNNSYYSRDKDIYKTQDYINNIFPLSINSKKLCEYDYFIDNSLNVTNLLNELNSVDAWLYKFGINYKKIDELEKYNSLDISNYKIQNDLKTKIEQARKKGKLLLFHPYSANINKSIPQVIAIDLLKELLELEEYVIVTTLQIDSKFKHNNFIDLTNESKSVNDFIYIISNMDKIITADTSTYHISDAFMIPTVTIFTDKNYAQKIKYYKYIKPIFIKDKSKNFSNFIYENENLTLYKLEAWKKLKVDKIIKLLDNF
;
A
#
# COMPACT_ATOMS: atom_id res chain seq x y z
N MET A 1 10.32 10.29 13.54
CA MET A 1 10.16 11.43 12.62
C MET A 1 11.40 12.29 12.62
N ILE A 2 11.62 13.06 11.55
CA ILE A 2 12.70 14.05 11.47
C ILE A 2 12.10 15.44 11.45
N PHE A 3 12.58 16.29 12.36
CA PHE A 3 12.33 17.72 12.35
C PHE A 3 13.48 18.46 11.70
N PHE A 4 13.17 19.45 10.87
CA PHE A 4 14.19 20.15 10.13
C PHE A 4 13.81 21.59 9.78
N ARG A 5 14.82 22.30 9.30
CA ARG A 5 14.69 23.64 8.73
C ARG A 5 15.39 23.73 7.38
N VAL A 6 15.03 24.74 6.60
CA VAL A 6 15.68 25.05 5.33
C VAL A 6 16.45 26.38 5.39
N SER A 7 17.55 26.47 4.65
CA SER A 7 18.41 27.67 4.60
C SER A 7 17.81 28.84 3.81
N GLN A 8 16.96 28.55 2.83
CA GLN A 8 16.37 29.50 1.89
C GLN A 8 14.94 29.11 1.52
N ASN A 9 14.17 30.07 1.03
CA ASN A 9 12.85 29.80 0.47
C ASN A 9 12.99 28.94 -0.79
N ILE A 10 12.20 27.88 -0.92
CA ILE A 10 12.17 27.01 -2.09
C ILE A 10 10.81 26.37 -2.24
N ASN A 11 10.35 26.25 -3.48
CA ASN A 11 9.11 25.56 -3.83
C ASN A 11 9.47 24.28 -4.58
N ILE A 12 8.85 23.17 -4.20
CA ILE A 12 8.98 21.88 -4.89
C ILE A 12 7.66 21.55 -5.53
N LYS A 13 7.69 21.17 -6.81
CA LYS A 13 6.53 20.59 -7.48
C LYS A 13 6.61 19.07 -7.37
N ILE A 14 5.61 18.46 -6.73
CA ILE A 14 5.54 16.99 -6.58
C ILE A 14 4.81 16.34 -7.76
N THR A 15 4.76 15.01 -7.79
CA THR A 15 4.27 14.21 -8.93
C THR A 15 2.84 14.56 -9.39
N ASP A 16 1.91 14.89 -8.48
CA ASP A 16 0.54 15.28 -8.85
C ASP A 16 0.42 16.77 -9.26
N GLY A 17 1.54 17.49 -9.30
CA GLY A 17 1.63 18.91 -9.65
C GLY A 17 1.45 19.87 -8.48
N THR A 18 1.14 19.38 -7.27
CA THR A 18 1.03 20.22 -6.06
C THR A 18 2.37 20.90 -5.77
N LEU A 19 2.32 22.16 -5.32
CA LEU A 19 3.49 22.90 -4.87
C LEU A 19 3.62 22.80 -3.35
N VAL A 20 4.76 22.28 -2.88
CA VAL A 20 5.15 22.25 -1.47
C VAL A 20 6.17 23.36 -1.24
N ASN A 21 5.82 24.31 -0.38
CA ASN A 21 6.62 25.52 -0.15
C ASN A 21 7.38 25.41 1.17
N TYR A 22 8.69 25.61 1.10
CA TYR A 22 9.57 25.67 2.26
C TYR A 22 10.09 27.09 2.42
N LEU A 23 9.95 27.64 3.63
CA LEU A 23 10.35 28.99 3.99
C LEU A 23 11.61 28.94 4.85
N LYS A 24 12.50 29.89 4.59
CA LYS A 24 13.73 30.08 5.36
C LYS A 24 13.39 30.17 6.85
N PHE A 25 14.17 29.42 7.63
CA PHE A 25 14.02 29.32 9.07
C PHE A 25 13.94 30.68 9.79
N LYS A 26 12.99 30.80 10.71
CA LYS A 26 12.84 31.90 11.67
C LYS A 26 12.80 31.32 13.08
N ALA A 27 13.61 31.84 13.99
CA ALA A 27 13.58 31.47 15.40
C ALA A 27 12.37 32.11 16.13
N PRO A 28 11.94 31.59 17.29
CA PRO A 28 12.46 30.42 18.02
C PRO A 28 11.84 29.09 17.58
N VAL A 29 12.54 27.98 17.87
CA VAL A 29 12.10 26.60 17.55
C VAL A 29 11.03 26.08 18.52
N SER A 30 11.04 26.56 19.77
CA SER A 30 10.20 26.08 20.87
C SER A 30 8.76 26.61 20.87
N LEU A 31 8.40 27.40 19.86
CA LEU A 31 7.05 27.91 19.64
C LEU A 31 6.48 27.32 18.35
N GLU A 32 5.17 27.44 18.15
CA GLU A 32 4.52 27.10 16.89
C GLU A 32 5.18 27.84 15.73
N ASN A 33 5.74 27.09 14.78
CA ASN A 33 6.63 27.66 13.78
C ASN A 33 6.33 27.15 12.37
N GLU A 34 6.02 28.08 11.47
CA GLU A 34 5.70 27.81 10.05
C GLU A 34 6.94 27.45 9.22
N THR A 35 8.14 27.62 9.77
CA THR A 35 9.44 27.40 9.11
C THR A 35 10.23 26.23 9.71
N VAL A 36 9.62 25.52 10.67
CA VAL A 36 10.08 24.24 11.19
C VAL A 36 9.20 23.16 10.58
N TYR A 37 9.81 22.21 9.90
CA TYR A 37 9.13 21.17 9.14
C TYR A 37 9.37 19.80 9.75
N MET A 38 8.44 18.88 9.49
CA MET A 38 8.46 17.50 9.91
C MET A 38 8.20 16.59 8.71
N THR A 39 8.97 15.51 8.64
CA THR A 39 8.77 14.46 7.66
C THR A 39 9.33 13.11 8.14
N THR A 40 9.19 12.06 7.32
CA THR A 40 9.80 10.75 7.57
C THR A 40 11.28 10.76 7.19
N ARG A 41 12.08 9.82 7.71
CA ARG A 41 13.51 9.72 7.34
C ARG A 41 13.73 9.51 5.84
N GLU A 42 12.88 8.73 5.18
CA GLU A 42 12.95 8.52 3.74
C GLU A 42 12.72 9.82 2.96
N ASP A 43 11.63 10.54 3.24
CA ASP A 43 11.29 11.78 2.54
C ASP A 43 12.26 12.92 2.87
N PHE A 44 12.84 12.96 4.08
CA PHE A 44 13.92 13.88 4.44
C PHE A 44 15.19 13.67 3.59
N ASN A 45 15.57 12.41 3.37
CA ASN A 45 16.74 12.09 2.54
C ASN A 45 16.47 12.46 1.07
N ASP A 46 15.27 12.18 0.57
CA ASP A 46 14.85 12.62 -0.76
C ASP A 46 14.92 14.15 -0.90
N LEU A 47 14.44 14.90 0.10
CA LEU A 47 14.53 16.37 0.12
C LEU A 47 15.98 16.86 0.06
N LYS A 48 16.87 16.24 0.84
CA LYS A 48 18.29 16.58 0.84
C LYS A 48 18.89 16.41 -0.55
N ASP A 49 18.60 15.29 -1.22
CA ASP A 49 19.10 15.01 -2.57
C ASP A 49 18.54 16.00 -3.59
N ILE A 50 17.26 16.36 -3.50
CA ILE A 50 16.63 17.35 -4.38
C ILE A 50 17.29 18.72 -4.20
N PHE A 51 17.49 19.16 -2.96
CA PHE A 51 18.05 20.49 -2.68
C PHE A 51 19.50 20.58 -3.16
N GLN A 52 20.28 19.51 -2.97
CA GLN A 52 21.64 19.42 -3.48
C GLN A 52 21.73 19.49 -5.00
N LYS A 53 20.75 18.91 -5.72
CA LYS A 53 20.66 18.99 -7.19
C LYS A 53 20.33 20.39 -7.69
N VAL A 54 19.58 21.18 -6.90
CA VAL A 54 19.25 22.57 -7.26
C VAL A 54 20.47 23.45 -7.07
N ASP A 55 21.02 23.50 -5.86
CA ASP A 55 22.27 24.20 -5.51
C ASP A 55 22.69 23.75 -4.10
N LYS A 56 23.73 22.92 -4.04
CA LYS A 56 24.28 22.32 -2.82
C LYS A 56 24.77 23.33 -1.78
N ASP A 57 25.16 24.53 -2.18
CA ASP A 57 25.75 25.54 -1.29
C ASP A 57 24.68 26.50 -0.79
N LYS A 58 23.62 26.71 -1.58
CA LYS A 58 22.51 27.62 -1.25
C LYS A 58 21.37 26.95 -0.50
N TYR A 59 20.89 25.79 -0.96
CA TYR A 59 19.72 25.11 -0.41
C TYR A 59 20.15 23.93 0.47
N LEU A 60 20.02 24.13 1.78
CA LEU A 60 20.41 23.15 2.80
C LEU A 60 19.20 22.78 3.63
N VAL A 61 19.01 21.49 3.82
CA VAL A 61 18.09 20.91 4.80
C VAL A 61 18.90 20.56 6.04
N LYS A 62 18.53 21.09 7.21
CA LYS A 62 19.26 20.85 8.46
C LYS A 62 18.33 20.29 9.52
N PRO A 63 18.68 19.14 10.14
CA PRO A 63 17.89 18.59 11.24
C PRO A 63 17.88 19.57 12.42
N LEU A 64 16.80 19.52 13.19
CA LEU A 64 16.63 20.24 14.44
C LEU A 64 16.54 19.25 15.59
N ASN A 65 16.93 19.68 16.78
CA ASN A 65 16.76 18.88 17.99
C ASN A 65 15.26 18.74 18.30
N GLU A 66 14.79 17.50 18.35
CA GLU A 66 13.40 17.12 18.55
C GLU A 66 12.84 17.53 19.92
N GLU A 67 13.67 17.45 20.97
CA GLU A 67 13.28 17.80 22.35
C GLU A 67 12.81 19.26 22.44
N ASN A 68 13.48 20.16 21.72
CA ASN A 68 13.12 21.58 21.69
C ASN A 68 11.75 21.85 21.06
N ILE A 69 11.32 20.99 20.14
CA ILE A 69 10.05 21.13 19.42
C ILE A 69 8.92 20.50 20.22
N ARG A 70 9.16 19.32 20.80
CA ARG A 70 8.21 18.63 21.69
C ARG A 70 7.91 19.40 22.98
N LYS A 71 8.80 20.31 23.40
CA LYS A 71 8.56 21.24 24.52
C LYS A 71 7.46 22.27 24.26
N ASN A 72 6.99 22.42 23.02
CA ASN A 72 5.86 23.29 22.74
C ASN A 72 4.62 22.80 23.50
N PRO A 73 3.96 23.64 24.31
CA PRO A 73 2.78 23.25 25.08
C PRO A 73 1.62 22.69 24.25
N ASN A 74 1.54 23.10 22.99
CA ASN A 74 0.49 22.67 22.04
C ASN A 74 0.96 21.51 21.15
N PHE A 75 2.13 20.92 21.41
CA PHE A 75 2.59 19.77 20.64
C PHE A 75 1.64 18.58 20.86
N PRO A 76 1.14 17.93 19.79
CA PRO A 76 0.16 16.86 19.91
C PRO A 76 0.74 15.64 20.63
N ILE A 77 -0.14 14.81 21.18
CA ILE A 77 0.26 13.59 21.86
C ILE A 77 0.50 12.49 20.80
N GLU A 78 1.64 11.82 20.89
CA GLU A 78 1.95 10.68 20.03
C GLU A 78 1.21 9.42 20.49
N LEU A 79 0.53 8.74 19.55
CA LEU A 79 -0.19 7.49 19.79
C LEU A 79 0.51 6.28 19.17
N GLY A 80 0.27 5.10 19.74
CA GLY A 80 0.87 3.84 19.32
C GLY A 80 2.29 3.67 19.84
N ILE A 81 3.12 2.90 19.13
CA ILE A 81 4.53 2.74 19.49
C ILE A 81 5.26 4.06 19.16
N LEU A 82 5.81 4.68 20.21
CA LEU A 82 6.51 5.96 20.15
C LEU A 82 7.80 5.86 19.32
N ASN A 83 8.08 6.92 18.55
CA ASN A 83 9.21 6.98 17.62
C ASN A 83 10.08 8.23 17.84
N GLU A 84 10.42 8.52 19.09
CA GLU A 84 11.23 9.68 19.47
C GLU A 84 12.69 9.55 19.01
N PHE A 85 13.31 10.68 18.63
CA PHE A 85 14.73 10.77 18.26
C PHE A 85 15.11 9.87 17.08
N GLU A 86 14.24 9.77 16.07
CA GLU A 86 14.50 8.91 14.90
C GLU A 86 15.80 9.27 14.19
N TYR A 87 16.09 10.56 14.03
CA TYR A 87 17.28 11.00 13.32
C TYR A 87 18.59 10.61 14.03
N GLU A 88 18.60 10.67 15.35
CA GLU A 88 19.78 10.42 16.20
C GLU A 88 20.00 8.92 16.45
N ARG A 89 18.99 8.08 16.16
CA ARG A 89 19.11 6.63 16.24
C ARG A 89 19.98 6.08 15.11
N ASP A 90 21.03 5.37 15.52
CA ASP A 90 21.98 4.69 14.66
C ASP A 90 21.34 3.48 13.95
N ASN A 91 21.74 3.19 12.72
CA ASN A 91 21.12 2.15 11.89
C ASN A 91 21.35 0.71 12.40
N GLU A 92 22.28 0.51 13.33
CA GLU A 92 22.75 -0.82 13.76
C GLU A 92 22.02 -1.37 15.00
N ASN A 93 21.31 -0.51 15.74
CA ASN A 93 20.61 -0.96 16.95
C ASN A 93 19.21 -1.49 16.60
N PHE A 94 19.03 -2.80 16.73
CA PHE A 94 17.72 -3.46 16.69
C PHE A 94 16.78 -2.79 17.70
N PHE A 95 15.73 -2.14 17.19
CA PHE A 95 14.70 -1.56 18.05
C PHE A 95 13.74 -2.65 18.52
N GLU A 96 13.68 -2.85 19.84
CA GLU A 96 12.63 -3.68 20.43
C GLU A 96 11.31 -2.90 20.42
N LEU A 97 10.40 -3.30 19.54
CA LEU A 97 9.06 -2.73 19.45
C LEU A 97 8.25 -3.15 20.68
N LYS A 98 8.31 -2.35 21.74
CA LYS A 98 7.53 -2.59 22.96
C LYS A 98 6.06 -2.36 22.69
N ALA A 99 5.24 -3.36 23.06
CA ALA A 99 3.79 -3.26 22.97
C ALA A 99 3.30 -2.06 23.79
N THR A 100 2.42 -1.27 23.20
CA THR A 100 1.71 -0.18 23.88
C THR A 100 0.21 -0.46 23.91
N ASP A 101 -0.51 0.31 24.72
CA ASP A 101 -1.96 0.28 24.81
C ASP A 101 -2.49 1.67 24.49
N ILE A 102 -3.10 1.82 23.31
CA ILE A 102 -3.57 3.12 22.83
C ILE A 102 -4.56 3.76 23.81
N TYR A 103 -5.41 2.97 24.47
CA TYR A 103 -6.39 3.48 25.42
C TYR A 103 -5.75 4.14 26.64
N LYS A 104 -4.52 3.76 27.00
CA LYS A 104 -3.76 4.41 28.08
C LYS A 104 -3.06 5.70 27.63
N GLN A 105 -2.83 5.86 26.33
CA GLN A 105 -2.20 7.05 25.75
C GLN A 105 -3.20 8.17 25.47
N LEU A 106 -4.45 7.81 25.20
CA LEU A 106 -5.54 8.75 25.03
C LEU A 106 -5.79 9.46 26.36
N LYS A 107 -5.57 10.78 26.38
CA LYS A 107 -5.94 11.60 27.52
C LYS A 107 -7.44 11.81 27.46
N ASN A 108 -8.10 11.91 28.62
CA ASN A 108 -9.50 12.32 28.70
C ASN A 108 -9.61 13.82 28.32
N ILE A 109 -9.49 14.11 27.03
CA ILE A 109 -9.69 15.44 26.47
C ILE A 109 -11.20 15.64 26.37
N ASP A 110 -11.69 16.72 26.99
CA ASP A 110 -13.12 17.09 26.95
C ASP A 110 -13.45 17.75 25.60
N LYS A 111 -13.45 16.94 24.53
CA LYS A 111 -13.81 17.34 23.17
C LYS A 111 -14.68 16.28 22.52
N GLU A 112 -15.76 16.71 21.86
CA GLU A 112 -16.61 15.81 21.06
C GLU A 112 -15.92 15.35 19.77
N GLU A 113 -15.06 16.20 19.20
CA GLU A 113 -14.25 15.91 18.02
C GLU A 113 -12.77 15.95 18.35
N VAL A 114 -12.05 14.91 17.96
CA VAL A 114 -10.58 14.87 18.02
C VAL A 114 -9.98 14.82 16.62
N SER A 115 -8.85 15.49 16.47
CA SER A 115 -8.08 15.56 15.24
C SER A 115 -6.77 14.79 15.36
N ILE A 116 -6.49 13.94 14.38
CA ILE A 116 -5.33 13.05 14.38
C ILE A 116 -4.58 13.20 13.06
N ALA A 117 -3.29 13.51 13.16
CA ALA A 117 -2.37 13.50 12.02
C ALA A 117 -1.63 12.16 11.94
N ILE A 118 -1.76 11.43 10.84
CA ILE A 118 -0.92 10.27 10.54
C ILE A 118 0.29 10.73 9.72
N ILE A 119 1.49 10.57 10.25
CA ILE A 119 2.74 10.95 9.61
C ILE A 119 3.38 9.73 8.96
N GLY A 120 3.37 9.68 7.63
CA GLY A 120 3.78 8.51 6.85
C GLY A 120 2.62 7.55 6.56
N GLY A 121 2.63 6.97 5.36
CA GLY A 121 1.65 5.97 4.94
C GLY A 121 1.80 4.63 5.67
N VAL A 122 0.82 3.73 5.49
CA VAL A 122 0.84 2.36 6.05
C VAL A 122 1.36 1.30 5.06
N GLY A 123 2.20 1.69 4.11
CA GLY A 123 2.77 0.79 3.11
C GLY A 123 3.43 1.54 1.95
N LYS A 124 4.24 0.81 1.16
CA LYS A 124 4.96 1.35 -0.01
C LYS A 124 4.45 0.82 -1.36
N SER A 125 3.69 -0.28 -1.34
CA SER A 125 3.09 -0.88 -2.53
C SER A 125 1.57 -0.90 -2.43
N ILE A 126 0.89 -1.05 -3.57
CA ILE A 126 -0.57 -1.19 -3.63
C ILE A 126 -1.06 -2.26 -2.65
N SER A 127 -0.44 -3.45 -2.67
CA SER A 127 -0.74 -4.57 -1.77
C SER A 127 -0.62 -4.20 -0.29
N GLN A 128 0.47 -3.53 0.09
CA GLN A 128 0.71 -3.14 1.48
C GLN A 128 -0.28 -2.06 1.94
N ILE A 129 -0.52 -1.05 1.10
CA ILE A 129 -1.45 0.04 1.45
C ILE A 129 -2.86 -0.53 1.65
N ILE A 130 -3.38 -1.30 0.69
CA ILE A 130 -4.74 -1.87 0.77
C ILE A 130 -4.90 -2.75 2.01
N SER A 131 -3.96 -3.70 2.22
CA SER A 131 -4.04 -4.60 3.37
C SER A 131 -3.91 -3.86 4.72
N SER A 132 -3.15 -2.78 4.76
CA SER A 132 -2.89 -2.05 6.01
C SER A 132 -3.93 -0.96 6.29
N CYS A 133 -4.64 -0.46 5.28
CA CYS A 133 -5.83 0.37 5.48
C CYS A 133 -6.88 -0.34 6.35
N THR A 134 -6.97 -1.67 6.31
CA THR A 134 -7.80 -2.44 7.24
C THR A 134 -7.46 -2.16 8.71
N ALA A 135 -6.17 -2.03 9.06
CA ALA A 135 -5.76 -1.67 10.41
C ALA A 135 -6.11 -0.21 10.76
N LEU A 136 -6.04 0.72 9.79
CA LEU A 136 -6.49 2.10 9.98
C LEU A 136 -8.00 2.19 10.20
N LYS A 137 -8.81 1.42 9.46
CA LYS A 137 -10.26 1.29 9.67
C LYS A 137 -10.58 0.82 11.09
N ILE A 138 -9.88 -0.21 11.56
CA ILE A 138 -10.06 -0.74 12.92
C ILE A 138 -9.62 0.30 13.96
N LEU A 139 -8.49 0.97 13.76
CA LEU A 139 -8.05 2.06 14.62
C LEU A 139 -9.10 3.18 14.72
N TYR A 140 -9.65 3.62 13.59
CA TYR A 140 -10.73 4.61 13.56
C TYR A 140 -11.95 4.15 14.36
N LYS A 141 -12.39 2.90 14.16
CA LYS A 141 -13.50 2.31 14.94
C LYS A 141 -13.21 2.30 16.44
N LYS A 142 -11.99 1.90 16.85
CA LYS A 142 -11.60 1.86 18.27
C LYS A 142 -11.57 3.24 18.91
N LEU A 143 -11.13 4.25 18.17
CA LEU A 143 -11.18 5.62 18.64
C LEU A 143 -12.63 6.14 18.72
N LYS A 144 -13.54 5.69 17.84
CA LYS A 144 -14.97 6.05 17.86
C LYS A 144 -15.72 5.49 19.07
N GLU A 145 -15.17 4.47 19.73
CA GLU A 145 -15.71 3.98 21.01
C GLU A 145 -15.54 5.02 22.14
N ILE A 146 -14.65 5.99 21.96
CA ILE A 146 -14.30 7.01 22.96
C ILE A 146 -14.79 8.39 22.53
N TYR A 147 -14.53 8.76 21.26
CA TYR A 147 -14.85 10.09 20.73
C TYR A 147 -15.99 10.01 19.71
N LYS A 148 -16.92 10.96 19.80
CA LYS A 148 -18.08 11.03 18.90
C LYS A 148 -17.67 11.31 17.47
N ASN A 149 -16.73 12.23 17.26
CA ASN A 149 -16.21 12.61 15.95
C ASN A 149 -14.68 12.48 15.91
N ILE A 150 -14.16 12.05 14.77
CA ILE A 150 -12.73 11.89 14.54
C ILE A 150 -12.42 12.47 13.18
N LYS A 151 -11.47 13.39 13.15
CA LYS A 151 -10.85 13.89 11.94
C LYS A 151 -9.50 13.20 11.74
N PHE A 152 -9.39 12.38 10.71
CA PHE A 152 -8.19 11.64 10.36
C PHE A 152 -7.54 12.21 9.10
N ASP A 153 -6.43 12.94 9.27
CA ASP A 153 -5.65 13.47 8.15
C ASP A 153 -4.35 12.66 8.02
N ILE A 154 -4.01 12.23 6.80
CA ILE A 154 -2.78 11.46 6.54
C ILE A 154 -1.81 12.26 5.69
N PHE A 155 -0.54 12.22 6.06
CA PHE A 155 0.57 12.87 5.38
C PHE A 155 1.50 11.81 4.80
N ILE A 156 1.67 11.74 3.48
CA ILE A 156 2.48 10.71 2.82
C ILE A 156 3.70 11.30 2.12
N ASN A 157 4.78 10.51 2.01
CA ASN A 157 6.04 10.91 1.37
C ASN A 157 5.80 11.40 -0.06
N ALA A 158 6.38 12.54 -0.42
CA ALA A 158 6.07 13.24 -1.66
C ALA A 158 7.29 13.76 -2.42
N SER A 159 8.42 13.95 -1.74
CA SER A 159 9.54 14.74 -2.25
C SER A 159 10.20 14.11 -3.50
N ASN A 160 10.35 12.79 -3.54
CA ASN A 160 10.80 12.05 -4.73
C ASN A 160 9.93 10.82 -5.03
N ASN A 161 8.63 10.90 -4.72
CA ASN A 161 7.72 9.76 -4.86
C ASN A 161 7.00 9.79 -6.21
N SER A 162 7.50 9.03 -7.19
CA SER A 162 6.85 8.85 -8.50
C SER A 162 5.48 8.18 -8.41
N TYR A 163 5.14 7.56 -7.28
CA TYR A 163 3.87 6.90 -7.03
C TYR A 163 2.92 7.69 -6.13
N TYR A 164 3.25 8.94 -5.78
CA TYR A 164 2.42 9.75 -4.87
C TYR A 164 0.93 9.80 -5.27
N SER A 165 0.63 10.06 -6.56
CA SER A 165 -0.75 10.10 -7.06
C SER A 165 -1.47 8.76 -6.90
N ARG A 166 -0.76 7.65 -7.19
CA ARG A 166 -1.29 6.28 -7.04
C ARG A 166 -1.64 6.00 -5.58
N ASP A 167 -0.72 6.30 -4.66
CA ASP A 167 -0.90 6.00 -3.24
C ASP A 167 -2.02 6.86 -2.65
N LYS A 168 -2.04 8.16 -3.00
CA LYS A 168 -3.11 9.10 -2.66
C LYS A 168 -4.48 8.62 -3.12
N ASP A 169 -4.58 8.10 -4.34
CA ASP A 169 -5.85 7.60 -4.87
C ASP A 169 -6.33 6.34 -4.14
N ILE A 170 -5.44 5.46 -3.68
CA ILE A 170 -5.83 4.33 -2.82
C ILE A 170 -6.38 4.83 -1.49
N TYR A 171 -5.74 5.80 -0.82
CA TYR A 171 -6.26 6.33 0.44
C TYR A 171 -7.62 7.03 0.29
N LYS A 172 -7.92 7.64 -0.87
CA LYS A 172 -9.24 8.24 -1.14
C LYS A 172 -10.39 7.23 -1.18
N THR A 173 -10.09 5.93 -1.31
CA THR A 173 -11.11 4.87 -1.24
C THR A 173 -11.55 4.57 0.21
N GLN A 174 -11.00 5.27 1.20
CA GLN A 174 -11.28 5.05 2.62
C GLN A 174 -12.09 6.24 3.16
N ASP A 175 -13.36 6.00 3.47
CA ASP A 175 -14.32 7.02 3.94
C ASP A 175 -13.97 7.65 5.29
N TYR A 176 -13.23 6.93 6.13
CA TYR A 176 -12.75 7.39 7.44
C TYR A 176 -11.49 8.28 7.37
N ILE A 177 -10.91 8.50 6.18
CA ILE A 177 -9.79 9.42 5.97
C ILE A 177 -10.33 10.74 5.43
N ASN A 178 -10.15 11.83 6.18
CA ASN A 178 -10.66 13.14 5.83
C ASN A 178 -9.83 13.82 4.74
N ASN A 179 -8.50 13.85 4.91
CA ASN A 179 -7.61 14.49 3.95
C ASN A 179 -6.30 13.71 3.77
N ILE A 180 -5.75 13.79 2.57
CA ILE A 180 -4.44 13.23 2.22
C ILE A 180 -3.54 14.36 1.73
N PHE A 181 -2.50 14.64 2.49
CA PHE A 181 -1.55 15.72 2.24
C PHE A 181 -0.16 15.19 1.90
N PRO A 182 0.63 15.94 1.11
CA PRO A 182 2.03 15.63 0.94
C PRO A 182 2.80 16.02 2.20
N LEU A 183 3.81 15.22 2.55
CA LEU A 183 4.87 15.67 3.42
C LEU A 183 5.75 16.71 2.68
N SER A 184 6.37 17.67 3.38
CA SER A 184 6.43 17.82 4.84
C SER A 184 5.29 18.65 5.45
N ILE A 185 4.96 18.40 6.72
CA ILE A 185 4.06 19.27 7.53
C ILE A 185 4.90 20.26 8.34
N ASN A 186 4.43 21.50 8.56
CA ASN A 186 5.11 22.43 9.45
C ASN A 186 4.64 22.28 10.92
N SER A 187 5.48 22.68 11.87
CA SER A 187 5.23 22.47 13.31
C SER A 187 3.99 23.21 13.81
N LYS A 188 3.72 24.43 13.31
CA LYS A 188 2.50 25.17 13.65
C LYS A 188 1.25 24.38 13.28
N LYS A 189 1.21 23.88 12.03
CA LYS A 189 0.08 23.09 11.54
C LYS A 189 -0.07 21.78 12.30
N LEU A 190 1.03 21.14 12.69
CA LEU A 190 0.98 19.94 13.52
C LEU A 190 0.41 20.21 14.93
N CYS A 191 0.75 21.36 15.53
CA CYS A 191 0.22 21.76 16.84
C CYS A 191 -1.27 22.11 16.83
N GLU A 192 -1.92 22.15 15.66
CA GLU A 192 -3.38 22.25 15.56
C GLU A 192 -4.09 20.92 15.80
N TYR A 193 -3.37 19.79 15.77
CA TYR A 193 -3.94 18.46 16.02
C TYR A 193 -3.93 18.12 17.52
N ASP A 194 -4.85 17.25 17.95
CA ASP A 194 -4.86 16.73 19.33
C ASP A 194 -3.84 15.59 19.49
N TYR A 195 -3.77 14.74 18.47
CA TYR A 195 -2.92 13.55 18.44
C TYR A 195 -2.18 13.42 17.13
N PHE A 196 -1.09 12.65 17.13
CA PHE A 196 -0.48 12.18 15.90
C PHE A 196 -0.01 10.73 16.04
N ILE A 197 0.14 10.07 14.90
CA ILE A 197 0.72 8.72 14.80
C ILE A 197 1.89 8.79 13.85
N ASP A 198 3.07 8.40 14.33
CA ASP A 198 4.27 8.33 13.50
C ASP A 198 4.47 6.94 12.91
N ASN A 199 4.30 6.84 11.59
CA ASN A 199 4.50 5.62 10.80
C ASN A 199 5.87 5.60 10.11
N SER A 200 6.76 6.56 10.36
CA SER A 200 8.14 6.51 9.84
C SER A 200 8.99 5.38 10.42
N LEU A 201 8.59 4.84 11.57
CA LEU A 201 9.25 3.70 12.21
C LEU A 201 9.26 2.47 11.29
N ASN A 202 10.43 1.84 11.15
CA ASN A 202 10.56 0.62 10.37
C ASN A 202 9.85 -0.56 11.05
N VAL A 203 8.72 -0.99 10.48
CA VAL A 203 7.92 -2.14 10.95
C VAL A 203 8.20 -3.44 10.19
N THR A 204 9.28 -3.51 9.41
CA THR A 204 9.59 -4.68 8.56
C THR A 204 9.69 -5.98 9.35
N ASN A 205 10.26 -5.95 10.56
CA ASN A 205 10.35 -7.14 11.41
C ASN A 205 8.95 -7.67 11.77
N LEU A 206 8.02 -6.79 12.14
CA LEU A 206 6.62 -7.17 12.38
C LEU A 206 5.96 -7.73 11.13
N LEU A 207 6.19 -7.11 9.96
CA LEU A 207 5.63 -7.55 8.69
C LEU A 207 6.18 -8.92 8.23
N ASN A 208 7.37 -9.31 8.69
CA ASN A 208 7.94 -10.63 8.43
C ASN A 208 7.30 -11.72 9.30
N GLU A 209 6.91 -11.38 10.53
CA GLU A 209 6.39 -12.34 11.51
C GLU A 209 4.85 -12.40 11.56
N LEU A 210 4.17 -11.30 11.25
CA LEU A 210 2.73 -11.15 11.36
C LEU A 210 2.08 -10.87 10.00
N ASN A 211 0.77 -11.08 9.91
CA ASN A 211 -0.01 -10.54 8.81
C ASN A 211 0.06 -8.99 8.82
N SER A 212 -0.02 -8.33 7.66
CA SER A 212 0.08 -6.86 7.56
C SER A 212 -0.92 -6.15 8.49
N VAL A 213 -2.15 -6.63 8.59
CA VAL A 213 -3.18 -6.06 9.47
C VAL A 213 -2.73 -6.14 10.93
N ASP A 214 -2.26 -7.31 11.37
CA ASP A 214 -1.83 -7.55 12.75
C ASP A 214 -0.58 -6.73 13.11
N ALA A 215 0.39 -6.62 12.19
CA ALA A 215 1.59 -5.82 12.37
C ALA A 215 1.26 -4.34 12.60
N TRP A 216 0.35 -3.78 11.80
CA TRP A 216 -0.07 -2.39 11.95
C TRP A 216 -0.94 -2.16 13.18
N LEU A 217 -1.86 -3.08 13.51
CA LEU A 217 -2.59 -3.01 14.78
C LEU A 217 -1.64 -3.00 15.98
N TYR A 218 -0.62 -3.86 15.96
CA TYR A 218 0.43 -3.85 16.97
C TYR A 218 1.16 -2.50 17.03
N LYS A 219 1.55 -1.94 15.87
CA LYS A 219 2.17 -0.61 15.78
C LYS A 219 1.28 0.50 16.36
N PHE A 220 -0.04 0.39 16.21
CA PHE A 220 -1.01 1.33 16.76
C PHE A 220 -1.29 1.14 18.25
N GLY A 221 -0.67 0.16 18.92
CA GLY A 221 -0.95 -0.14 20.32
C GLY A 221 -2.30 -0.83 20.53
N ILE A 222 -2.80 -1.53 19.51
CA ILE A 222 -4.03 -2.33 19.56
C ILE A 222 -3.66 -3.81 19.65
N ASN A 223 -4.23 -4.51 20.63
CA ASN A 223 -4.03 -5.95 20.75
C ASN A 223 -4.77 -6.69 19.63
N TYR A 224 -4.06 -6.98 18.53
CA TYR A 224 -4.60 -7.63 17.35
C TYR A 224 -5.21 -9.02 17.63
N LYS A 225 -4.80 -9.72 18.69
CA LYS A 225 -5.36 -11.03 19.06
C LYS A 225 -6.77 -10.95 19.62
N LYS A 226 -7.18 -9.76 20.10
CA LYS A 226 -8.54 -9.50 20.62
C LYS A 226 -9.50 -8.97 19.57
N ILE A 227 -9.01 -8.67 18.36
CA ILE A 227 -9.83 -8.19 17.25
C ILE A 227 -10.37 -9.40 16.49
N ASP A 228 -11.68 -9.44 16.27
CA ASP A 228 -12.33 -10.48 15.48
C ASP A 228 -11.72 -10.56 14.08
N GLU A 229 -11.43 -11.77 13.62
CA GLU A 229 -10.90 -12.03 12.29
C GLU A 229 -11.87 -11.56 11.19
N LEU A 230 -13.18 -11.56 11.48
CA LEU A 230 -14.23 -11.04 10.59
C LEU A 230 -14.10 -9.53 10.33
N GLU A 231 -13.40 -8.79 11.17
CA GLU A 231 -13.16 -7.35 10.97
C GLU A 231 -11.91 -7.05 10.15
N LYS A 232 -11.06 -8.05 9.89
CA LYS A 232 -9.74 -7.91 9.28
C LYS A 232 -9.74 -8.12 7.75
N TYR A 233 -10.87 -7.84 7.11
CA TYR A 233 -11.02 -7.87 5.65
C TYR A 233 -10.71 -6.51 5.02
N ASN A 234 -10.19 -6.54 3.79
CA ASN A 234 -9.94 -5.33 3.01
C ASN A 234 -11.25 -4.66 2.61
N SER A 235 -11.22 -3.35 2.40
CA SER A 235 -12.37 -2.60 1.89
C SER A 235 -11.91 -1.42 1.05
N LEU A 236 -12.55 -1.19 -0.09
CA LEU A 236 -12.28 -0.08 -0.99
C LEU A 236 -13.62 0.51 -1.44
N ASP A 237 -13.82 1.81 -1.24
CA ASP A 237 -14.94 2.54 -1.83
C ASP A 237 -14.52 3.21 -3.14
N ILE A 238 -15.24 2.89 -4.21
CA ILE A 238 -15.05 3.46 -5.55
C ILE A 238 -16.25 4.28 -6.01
N SER A 239 -17.20 4.59 -5.12
CA SER A 239 -18.40 5.39 -5.41
C SER A 239 -18.07 6.76 -6.04
N ASN A 240 -16.97 7.37 -5.61
CA ASN A 240 -16.49 8.67 -6.09
C ASN A 240 -15.64 8.58 -7.37
N TYR A 241 -15.38 7.37 -7.88
CA TYR A 241 -14.55 7.21 -9.07
C TYR A 241 -15.31 7.57 -10.35
N LYS A 242 -14.79 8.56 -11.08
CA LYS A 242 -15.31 8.97 -12.39
C LYS A 242 -14.74 8.07 -13.48
N ILE A 243 -15.45 6.98 -13.73
CA ILE A 243 -15.12 5.99 -14.77
C ILE A 243 -15.11 6.60 -16.18
N GLN A 244 -14.15 6.18 -17.01
CA GLN A 244 -14.14 6.52 -18.43
C GLN A 244 -15.25 5.77 -19.19
N ASN A 245 -15.98 6.47 -20.06
CA ASN A 245 -17.10 5.88 -20.81
C ASN A 245 -16.69 4.67 -21.66
N ASP A 246 -15.48 4.67 -22.24
CA ASP A 246 -14.98 3.54 -23.04
C ASP A 246 -14.80 2.28 -22.19
N LEU A 247 -14.11 2.39 -21.05
CA LEU A 247 -13.90 1.27 -20.12
C LEU A 247 -15.23 0.71 -19.60
N LYS A 248 -16.14 1.59 -19.19
CA LYS A 248 -17.50 1.20 -18.76
C LYS A 248 -18.23 0.42 -19.85
N THR A 249 -18.24 0.96 -21.07
CA THR A 249 -18.93 0.34 -22.21
C THR A 249 -18.36 -1.03 -22.54
N LYS A 250 -17.02 -1.19 -22.53
CA LYS A 250 -16.37 -2.48 -22.80
C LYS A 250 -16.75 -3.54 -21.78
N ILE A 251 -16.74 -3.21 -20.49
CA ILE A 251 -17.16 -4.14 -19.43
C ILE A 251 -18.65 -4.50 -19.56
N GLU A 252 -19.53 -3.53 -19.82
CA GLU A 252 -20.96 -3.80 -20.01
C GLU A 252 -21.23 -4.69 -21.22
N GLN A 253 -20.51 -4.49 -22.32
CA GLN A 253 -20.61 -5.36 -23.51
C GLN A 253 -20.07 -6.76 -23.24
N ALA A 254 -18.97 -6.88 -22.49
CA ALA A 254 -18.41 -8.15 -22.06
C ALA A 254 -19.43 -8.97 -21.26
N ARG A 255 -20.06 -8.33 -20.27
CA ARG A 255 -21.00 -8.98 -19.36
C ARG A 255 -22.23 -9.53 -20.07
N LYS A 256 -22.65 -8.92 -21.18
CA LYS A 256 -23.76 -9.43 -22.01
C LYS A 256 -23.44 -10.76 -22.69
N LYS A 257 -22.16 -11.11 -22.85
CA LYS A 257 -21.73 -12.36 -23.50
C LYS A 257 -21.56 -13.52 -22.50
N GLY A 258 -21.25 -13.24 -21.24
CA GLY A 258 -21.01 -14.27 -20.22
C GLY A 258 -20.45 -13.70 -18.91
N LYS A 259 -20.09 -14.60 -18.00
CA LYS A 259 -19.42 -14.24 -16.73
C LYS A 259 -18.01 -13.73 -17.01
N LEU A 260 -17.56 -12.70 -16.31
CA LEU A 260 -16.24 -12.12 -16.50
C LEU A 260 -15.22 -12.84 -15.62
N LEU A 261 -14.21 -13.43 -16.26
CA LEU A 261 -13.07 -14.04 -15.57
C LEU A 261 -11.81 -13.24 -15.87
N LEU A 262 -11.26 -12.57 -14.85
CA LEU A 262 -9.96 -11.89 -15.00
C LEU A 262 -8.82 -12.90 -14.89
N PHE A 263 -7.98 -12.95 -15.92
CA PHE A 263 -6.72 -13.64 -15.89
C PHE A 263 -5.56 -12.64 -15.80
N HIS A 264 -4.88 -12.61 -14.66
CA HIS A 264 -3.79 -11.67 -14.38
C HIS A 264 -2.51 -12.41 -13.98
N PRO A 265 -1.75 -12.96 -14.95
CA PRO A 265 -0.65 -13.89 -14.70
C PRO A 265 0.67 -13.24 -14.27
N TYR A 266 0.81 -11.92 -14.42
CA TYR A 266 2.11 -11.26 -14.26
C TYR A 266 2.15 -10.32 -13.06
N SER A 267 3.29 -10.34 -12.37
CA SER A 267 3.66 -9.48 -11.26
C SER A 267 4.79 -8.54 -11.67
N ALA A 268 4.94 -7.42 -10.95
CA ALA A 268 6.09 -6.53 -11.09
C ALA A 268 7.43 -7.22 -10.75
N ASN A 269 7.37 -8.34 -10.01
CA ASN A 269 8.52 -9.22 -9.80
C ASN A 269 8.34 -10.50 -10.62
N ILE A 270 9.26 -10.73 -11.56
CA ILE A 270 9.23 -11.89 -12.47
C ILE A 270 9.20 -13.23 -11.72
N ASN A 271 9.81 -13.32 -10.53
CA ASN A 271 9.84 -14.54 -9.71
C ASN A 271 8.49 -14.88 -9.06
N LYS A 272 7.54 -13.94 -9.10
CA LYS A 272 6.16 -14.12 -8.65
C LYS A 272 5.19 -14.37 -9.81
N SER A 273 5.61 -14.10 -11.04
CA SER A 273 4.79 -14.23 -12.24
C SER A 273 4.63 -15.69 -12.67
N ILE A 274 3.48 -16.00 -13.28
CA ILE A 274 3.34 -17.23 -14.09
C ILE A 274 4.25 -17.07 -15.32
N PRO A 275 5.13 -18.05 -15.63
CA PRO A 275 5.98 -17.98 -16.81
C PRO A 275 5.16 -17.81 -18.08
N GLN A 276 5.60 -16.95 -19.01
CA GLN A 276 4.83 -16.56 -20.21
C GLN A 276 4.31 -17.76 -21.02
N VAL A 277 5.15 -18.77 -21.26
CA VAL A 277 4.74 -19.99 -21.99
C VAL A 277 3.57 -20.68 -21.30
N ILE A 278 3.62 -20.80 -19.97
CA ILE A 278 2.55 -21.42 -19.17
C ILE A 278 1.30 -20.53 -19.15
N ALA A 279 1.47 -19.20 -19.06
CA ALA A 279 0.35 -18.25 -19.11
C ALA A 279 -0.40 -18.31 -20.45
N ILE A 280 0.32 -18.43 -21.57
CA ILE A 280 -0.26 -18.58 -22.91
C ILE A 280 -1.03 -19.89 -23.02
N ASP A 281 -0.48 -21.01 -22.52
CA ASP A 281 -1.16 -22.30 -22.55
C ASP A 281 -2.44 -22.30 -21.69
N LEU A 282 -2.37 -21.73 -20.49
CA LEU A 282 -3.55 -21.54 -19.63
C LEU A 282 -4.60 -20.64 -20.29
N LEU A 283 -4.18 -19.55 -20.95
CA LEU A 283 -5.11 -18.66 -21.65
C LEU A 283 -5.86 -19.40 -22.76
N LYS A 284 -5.17 -20.22 -23.56
CA LYS A 284 -5.81 -21.06 -24.60
C LYS A 284 -6.86 -21.97 -24.00
N GLU A 285 -6.52 -22.70 -22.94
CA GLU A 285 -7.45 -23.60 -22.25
C GLU A 285 -8.64 -22.85 -21.62
N LEU A 286 -8.42 -21.65 -21.06
CA LEU A 286 -9.48 -20.82 -20.48
C LEU A 286 -10.48 -20.31 -21.53
N LEU A 287 -10.04 -20.06 -22.76
CA LEU A 287 -10.89 -19.54 -23.84
C LEU A 287 -11.89 -20.57 -24.39
N GLU A 288 -11.65 -21.85 -24.15
CA GLU A 288 -12.58 -22.94 -24.47
C GLU A 288 -13.77 -23.01 -23.49
N LEU A 289 -13.74 -22.24 -22.40
CA LEU A 289 -14.83 -22.18 -21.42
C LEU A 289 -15.93 -21.23 -21.90
N GLU A 290 -16.97 -21.79 -22.54
CA GLU A 290 -18.05 -21.02 -23.16
C GLU A 290 -18.83 -20.10 -22.18
N GLU A 291 -18.87 -20.42 -20.88
CA GLU A 291 -19.60 -19.62 -19.89
C GLU A 291 -18.87 -18.31 -19.50
N TYR A 292 -17.57 -18.19 -19.82
CA TYR A 292 -16.74 -17.06 -19.44
C TYR A 292 -16.35 -16.18 -20.63
N VAL A 293 -16.28 -14.88 -20.36
CA VAL A 293 -15.48 -13.93 -21.12
C VAL A 293 -14.19 -13.71 -20.35
N ILE A 294 -13.07 -14.06 -20.97
CA ILE A 294 -11.75 -13.91 -20.38
C ILE A 294 -11.29 -12.46 -20.54
N VAL A 295 -10.98 -11.81 -19.43
CA VAL A 295 -10.51 -10.43 -19.35
C VAL A 295 -9.04 -10.42 -18.94
N THR A 296 -8.24 -9.57 -19.58
CA THR A 296 -6.85 -9.29 -19.15
C THR A 296 -6.65 -7.80 -19.00
N THR A 297 -5.74 -7.39 -18.12
CA THR A 297 -5.30 -5.98 -17.97
C THR A 297 -3.84 -5.78 -18.32
N LEU A 298 -3.17 -6.86 -18.74
CA LEU A 298 -1.81 -6.88 -19.25
C LEU A 298 -1.80 -7.75 -20.51
N GLN A 299 -1.07 -7.31 -21.52
CA GLN A 299 -0.94 -8.06 -22.76
C GLN A 299 -0.18 -9.37 -22.51
N ILE A 300 -0.86 -10.51 -22.75
CA ILE A 300 -0.27 -11.84 -22.58
C ILE A 300 0.46 -12.29 -23.85
N ASP A 301 -0.23 -12.19 -24.98
CA ASP A 301 0.32 -12.38 -26.32
C ASP A 301 -0.50 -11.53 -27.32
N SER A 302 0.22 -10.71 -28.10
CA SER A 302 -0.34 -9.72 -29.01
C SER A 302 -1.08 -10.32 -30.21
N LYS A 303 -0.93 -11.63 -30.46
CA LYS A 303 -1.54 -12.33 -31.58
C LYS A 303 -2.91 -12.93 -31.26
N PHE A 304 -3.31 -12.98 -29.98
CA PHE A 304 -4.59 -13.58 -29.63
C PHE A 304 -5.77 -12.70 -30.04
N LYS A 305 -6.69 -13.31 -30.79
CA LYS A 305 -8.02 -12.75 -31.08
C LYS A 305 -9.05 -13.86 -30.88
N HIS A 306 -9.98 -13.64 -29.97
CA HIS A 306 -11.06 -14.57 -29.68
C HIS A 306 -12.34 -13.81 -29.30
N ASN A 307 -13.52 -14.34 -29.65
CA ASN A 307 -14.79 -13.64 -29.42
C ASN A 307 -15.14 -13.45 -27.94
N ASN A 308 -14.65 -14.38 -27.10
CA ASN A 308 -14.81 -14.39 -25.64
C ASN A 308 -13.56 -13.88 -24.92
N PHE A 309 -12.74 -13.07 -25.59
CA PHE A 309 -11.54 -12.46 -25.02
C PHE A 309 -11.60 -10.94 -25.11
N ILE A 310 -11.23 -10.27 -24.02
CA ILE A 310 -11.12 -8.81 -23.96
C ILE A 310 -9.81 -8.44 -23.27
N ASP A 311 -8.97 -7.69 -23.99
CA ASP A 311 -7.76 -7.09 -23.44
C ASP A 311 -8.04 -5.62 -23.07
N LEU A 312 -7.96 -5.32 -21.77
CA LEU A 312 -8.16 -4.01 -21.18
C LEU A 312 -6.82 -3.31 -20.83
N THR A 313 -5.70 -3.77 -21.37
CA THR A 313 -4.37 -3.16 -21.12
C THR A 313 -4.34 -1.67 -21.40
N ASN A 314 -5.04 -1.21 -22.45
CA ASN A 314 -5.06 0.20 -22.82
C ASN A 314 -5.99 1.03 -21.94
N GLU A 315 -6.97 0.41 -21.28
CA GLU A 315 -7.96 1.07 -20.43
C GLU A 315 -7.53 1.08 -18.96
N SER A 316 -6.70 0.12 -18.53
CA SER A 316 -6.15 0.02 -17.18
C SER A 316 -4.99 1.00 -16.94
N LYS A 317 -5.22 2.31 -17.12
CA LYS A 317 -4.18 3.36 -17.08
C LYS A 317 -3.85 3.85 -15.68
N SER A 318 -4.81 3.79 -14.76
CA SER A 318 -4.66 4.25 -13.37
C SER A 318 -4.96 3.13 -12.38
N VAL A 319 -4.59 3.35 -11.10
CA VAL A 319 -4.96 2.42 -10.04
C VAL A 319 -6.47 2.32 -9.87
N ASN A 320 -7.21 3.42 -10.10
CA ASN A 320 -8.66 3.42 -10.02
C ASN A 320 -9.32 2.68 -11.19
N ASP A 321 -8.77 2.80 -12.41
CA ASP A 321 -9.20 1.96 -13.55
C ASP A 321 -9.01 0.48 -13.21
N PHE A 322 -7.85 0.13 -12.64
CA PHE A 322 -7.53 -1.24 -12.29
C PHE A 322 -8.43 -1.80 -11.18
N ILE A 323 -8.68 -1.01 -10.12
CA ILE A 323 -9.63 -1.37 -9.05
C ILE A 323 -11.03 -1.53 -9.62
N TYR A 324 -11.47 -0.61 -10.50
CA TYR A 324 -12.77 -0.69 -11.15
C TYR A 324 -12.92 -1.95 -12.01
N ILE A 325 -11.91 -2.28 -12.83
CA ILE A 325 -11.91 -3.52 -13.62
C ILE A 325 -12.08 -4.72 -12.70
N ILE A 326 -11.25 -4.84 -11.67
CA ILE A 326 -11.31 -5.95 -10.71
C ILE A 326 -12.68 -6.04 -10.05
N SER A 327 -13.24 -4.92 -9.58
CA SER A 327 -14.56 -4.88 -8.92
C SER A 327 -15.72 -5.38 -9.78
N ASN A 328 -15.53 -5.45 -11.10
CA ASN A 328 -16.54 -5.93 -12.05
C ASN A 328 -16.37 -7.41 -12.41
N MET A 329 -15.38 -8.10 -11.88
CA MET A 329 -15.13 -9.50 -12.25
C MET A 329 -16.02 -10.45 -11.45
N ASP A 330 -16.45 -11.54 -12.07
CA ASP A 330 -17.18 -12.61 -11.37
C ASP A 330 -16.19 -13.58 -10.71
N LYS A 331 -15.04 -13.84 -11.35
CA LYS A 331 -13.96 -14.71 -10.86
C LYS A 331 -12.60 -14.19 -11.29
N ILE A 332 -11.56 -14.53 -10.53
CA ILE A 332 -10.19 -14.08 -10.81
C ILE A 332 -9.18 -15.22 -10.70
N ILE A 333 -8.27 -15.30 -11.65
CA ILE A 333 -7.06 -16.13 -11.60
C ILE A 333 -5.87 -15.19 -11.68
N THR A 334 -4.98 -15.20 -10.67
CA THR A 334 -3.86 -14.27 -10.65
C THR A 334 -2.60 -14.83 -10.00
N ALA A 335 -1.43 -14.27 -10.35
CA ALA A 335 -0.18 -14.46 -9.62
C ALA A 335 -0.15 -13.68 -8.29
N ASP A 336 0.91 -13.85 -7.47
CA ASP A 336 1.15 -13.05 -6.25
C ASP A 336 1.38 -11.56 -6.59
N THR A 337 0.29 -10.80 -6.64
CA THR A 337 0.18 -9.41 -7.12
C THR A 337 -0.83 -8.61 -6.30
N SER A 338 -0.97 -7.30 -6.56
CA SER A 338 -2.02 -6.48 -5.93
C SER A 338 -3.45 -6.92 -6.26
N THR A 339 -3.64 -7.69 -7.33
CA THR A 339 -4.97 -8.12 -7.81
C THR A 339 -5.77 -8.84 -6.73
N TYR A 340 -5.16 -9.78 -6.00
CA TYR A 340 -5.90 -10.54 -4.98
C TYR A 340 -6.19 -9.74 -3.71
N HIS A 341 -5.41 -8.68 -3.43
CA HIS A 341 -5.72 -7.76 -2.33
C HIS A 341 -6.92 -6.87 -2.66
N ILE A 342 -7.00 -6.41 -3.91
CA ILE A 342 -8.13 -5.64 -4.42
C ILE A 342 -9.37 -6.54 -4.50
N SER A 343 -9.24 -7.78 -4.99
CA SER A 343 -10.38 -8.69 -5.13
C SER A 343 -11.00 -9.09 -3.80
N ASP A 344 -10.18 -9.28 -2.76
CA ASP A 344 -10.65 -9.52 -1.39
C ASP A 344 -11.54 -8.37 -0.90
N ALA A 345 -11.22 -7.12 -1.26
CA ALA A 345 -12.00 -5.95 -0.88
C ALA A 345 -13.42 -5.93 -1.47
N PHE A 346 -13.64 -6.65 -2.57
CA PHE A 346 -14.93 -6.79 -3.24
C PHE A 346 -15.52 -8.20 -3.07
N MET A 347 -14.92 -9.05 -2.23
CA MET A 347 -15.37 -10.43 -1.97
C MET A 347 -15.46 -11.29 -3.24
N ILE A 348 -14.56 -11.08 -4.21
CA ILE A 348 -14.58 -11.79 -5.49
C ILE A 348 -13.83 -13.12 -5.36
N PRO A 349 -14.46 -14.27 -5.68
CA PRO A 349 -13.80 -15.57 -5.71
C PRO A 349 -12.53 -15.54 -6.58
N THR A 350 -11.39 -15.82 -5.94
CA THR A 350 -10.08 -15.67 -6.58
C THR A 350 -9.19 -16.87 -6.28
N VAL A 351 -8.54 -17.38 -7.31
CA VAL A 351 -7.42 -18.33 -7.15
C VAL A 351 -6.12 -17.58 -7.38
N THR A 352 -5.24 -17.62 -6.38
CA THR A 352 -3.92 -16.98 -6.44
C THR A 352 -2.81 -18.01 -6.50
N ILE A 353 -1.94 -17.88 -7.50
CA ILE A 353 -0.78 -18.73 -7.67
C ILE A 353 0.42 -18.09 -6.97
N PHE A 354 0.91 -18.74 -5.92
CA PHE A 354 2.02 -18.27 -5.09
C PHE A 354 3.30 -19.07 -5.33
N THR A 355 4.43 -18.36 -5.38
CA THR A 355 5.78 -18.95 -5.30
C THR A 355 6.45 -18.72 -3.95
N ASP A 356 5.92 -17.80 -3.14
CA ASP A 356 6.39 -17.52 -1.79
C ASP A 356 5.81 -18.51 -0.78
N LYS A 357 6.67 -19.18 -0.01
CA LYS A 357 6.29 -20.15 1.04
C LYS A 357 5.45 -19.53 2.18
N ASN A 358 5.55 -18.22 2.40
CA ASN A 358 4.83 -17.52 3.47
C ASN A 358 3.44 -17.03 3.04
N TYR A 359 2.91 -17.52 1.91
CA TYR A 359 1.61 -17.09 1.38
C TYR A 359 0.48 -17.18 2.41
N ALA A 360 0.44 -18.24 3.22
CA ALA A 360 -0.62 -18.48 4.21
C ALA A 360 -0.72 -17.35 5.25
N GLN A 361 0.41 -16.76 5.66
CA GLN A 361 0.42 -15.60 6.56
C GLN A 361 -0.12 -14.34 5.86
N LYS A 362 0.20 -14.15 4.57
CA LYS A 362 -0.27 -12.99 3.79
C LYS A 362 -1.78 -12.99 3.61
N ILE A 363 -2.35 -14.14 3.29
CA ILE A 363 -3.79 -14.29 3.00
C ILE A 363 -4.60 -14.76 4.21
N LYS A 364 -4.03 -14.68 5.43
CA LYS A 364 -4.64 -15.22 6.66
C LYS A 364 -6.12 -14.87 6.83
N TYR A 365 -6.51 -13.64 6.50
CA TYR A 365 -7.87 -13.12 6.66
C TYR A 365 -8.69 -13.09 5.36
N TYR A 366 -8.16 -13.62 4.27
CA TYR A 366 -8.70 -13.40 2.93
C TYR A 366 -9.62 -14.58 2.56
N LYS A 367 -10.90 -14.44 2.85
CA LYS A 367 -11.87 -15.54 2.76
C LYS A 367 -12.22 -15.95 1.32
N TYR A 368 -12.13 -15.00 0.40
CA TYR A 368 -12.49 -15.21 -1.01
C TYR A 368 -11.27 -15.55 -1.87
N ILE A 369 -10.15 -15.93 -1.24
CA ILE A 369 -8.91 -16.28 -1.92
C ILE A 369 -8.53 -17.72 -1.62
N LYS A 370 -8.29 -18.51 -2.67
CA LYS A 370 -7.74 -19.87 -2.57
C LYS A 370 -6.34 -19.91 -3.15
N PRO A 371 -5.34 -20.36 -2.38
CA PRO A 371 -3.96 -20.42 -2.86
C PRO A 371 -3.70 -21.70 -3.69
N ILE A 372 -2.87 -21.56 -4.71
CA ILE A 372 -2.11 -22.67 -5.30
C ILE A 372 -0.63 -22.35 -5.10
N PHE A 373 0.06 -23.16 -4.30
CA PHE A 373 1.49 -22.97 -4.06
C PHE A 373 2.33 -23.78 -5.06
N ILE A 374 3.20 -23.09 -5.79
CA ILE A 374 4.17 -23.67 -6.71
C ILE A 374 5.54 -23.63 -6.05
N LYS A 375 5.95 -24.79 -5.52
CA LYS A 375 7.29 -24.98 -4.97
C LYS A 375 8.30 -25.00 -6.11
N ASP A 376 9.27 -24.08 -6.08
CA ASP A 376 10.35 -24.04 -7.05
C ASP A 376 11.13 -25.38 -7.06
N LYS A 377 11.39 -25.88 -8.26
CA LYS A 377 12.13 -27.11 -8.54
C LYS A 377 13.39 -26.85 -9.34
N SER A 378 13.68 -25.58 -9.62
CA SER A 378 14.85 -25.15 -10.38
C SER A 378 16.12 -25.70 -9.74
N LYS A 379 17.02 -26.23 -10.57
CA LYS A 379 18.38 -26.61 -10.15
C LYS A 379 19.37 -25.77 -10.94
N ASN A 380 20.08 -24.90 -10.25
CA ASN A 380 21.15 -24.11 -10.84
C ASN A 380 22.44 -24.93 -10.82
N PHE A 381 23.00 -25.19 -11.99
CA PHE A 381 24.29 -25.90 -12.14
C PHE A 381 25.47 -24.94 -12.40
N SER A 382 25.24 -23.63 -12.32
CA SER A 382 26.31 -22.65 -12.38
C SER A 382 27.06 -22.63 -11.04
N ASN A 383 28.33 -23.02 -11.07
CA ASN A 383 29.31 -22.69 -10.02
C ASN A 383 29.96 -21.30 -10.25
N PHE A 384 29.55 -20.59 -11.31
CA PHE A 384 30.09 -19.28 -11.66
C PHE A 384 29.29 -18.16 -10.97
N ILE A 385 29.99 -17.05 -10.69
CA ILE A 385 29.43 -15.83 -10.08
C ILE A 385 28.35 -15.18 -10.98
N TYR A 386 28.35 -15.48 -12.28
CA TYR A 386 27.34 -14.98 -13.22
C TYR A 386 26.19 -15.99 -13.39
N GLU A 387 24.97 -15.54 -13.14
CA GLU A 387 23.76 -16.31 -13.39
C GLU A 387 23.54 -16.47 -14.91
N ASN A 388 23.48 -17.71 -15.38
CA ASN A 388 23.05 -18.04 -16.73
C ASN A 388 21.76 -18.85 -16.65
N GLU A 389 20.63 -18.28 -17.08
CA GLU A 389 19.33 -18.94 -17.02
C GLU A 389 19.29 -20.27 -17.80
N ASN A 390 20.13 -20.42 -18.84
CA ASN A 390 20.24 -21.67 -19.61
C ASN A 390 20.85 -22.83 -18.79
N LEU A 391 21.52 -22.51 -17.68
CA LEU A 391 22.09 -23.49 -16.74
C LEU A 391 21.15 -23.83 -15.58
N THR A 392 19.93 -23.27 -15.59
CA THR A 392 18.90 -23.57 -14.59
C THR A 392 17.93 -24.61 -15.15
N LEU A 393 18.13 -25.86 -14.75
CA LEU A 393 17.26 -26.97 -15.15
C LEU A 393 15.94 -26.95 -14.38
N TYR A 394 14.89 -27.50 -15.00
CA TYR A 394 13.59 -27.76 -14.37
C TYR A 394 12.76 -26.54 -13.94
N LYS A 395 13.15 -25.33 -14.36
CA LYS A 395 12.47 -24.05 -14.05
C LYS A 395 10.95 -24.08 -14.27
N LEU A 396 10.49 -24.77 -15.32
CA LEU A 396 9.07 -24.85 -15.68
C LEU A 396 8.35 -26.12 -15.16
N GLU A 397 9.06 -27.09 -14.60
CA GLU A 397 8.45 -28.39 -14.25
C GLU A 397 7.36 -28.27 -13.17
N ALA A 398 7.57 -27.40 -12.19
CA ALA A 398 6.59 -27.17 -11.14
C ALA A 398 5.30 -26.55 -11.70
N TRP A 399 5.45 -25.66 -12.69
CA TRP A 399 4.35 -24.93 -13.33
C TRP A 399 3.48 -25.79 -14.23
N LYS A 400 4.03 -26.83 -14.87
CA LYS A 400 3.28 -27.80 -15.70
C LYS A 400 2.17 -28.55 -14.94
N LYS A 401 2.17 -28.48 -13.60
CA LYS A 401 1.12 -29.05 -12.74
C LYS A 401 -0.15 -28.20 -12.67
N LEU A 402 -0.08 -26.92 -13.05
CA LEU A 402 -1.24 -26.07 -13.18
C LEU A 402 -2.12 -26.59 -14.32
N LYS A 403 -3.41 -26.75 -14.05
CA LYS A 403 -4.43 -27.25 -14.98
C LYS A 403 -5.68 -26.41 -14.81
N VAL A 404 -6.26 -25.94 -15.92
CA VAL A 404 -7.42 -25.04 -15.90
C VAL A 404 -8.58 -25.68 -15.16
N ASP A 405 -8.91 -26.93 -15.46
CA ASP A 405 -9.97 -27.72 -14.83
C ASP A 405 -9.81 -27.83 -13.29
N LYS A 406 -8.58 -27.88 -12.76
CA LYS A 406 -8.36 -27.80 -11.30
C LYS A 406 -8.57 -26.40 -10.75
N ILE A 407 -8.14 -25.37 -11.47
CA ILE A 407 -8.29 -23.98 -11.06
C ILE A 407 -9.77 -23.58 -11.05
N ILE A 408 -10.52 -23.94 -12.10
CA ILE A 408 -11.96 -23.69 -12.19
C ILE A 408 -12.71 -24.42 -11.09
N LYS A 409 -12.41 -25.69 -10.83
CA LYS A 409 -13.01 -26.43 -9.71
C LYS A 409 -12.77 -25.76 -8.35
N LEU A 410 -11.62 -25.12 -8.14
CA LEU A 410 -11.37 -24.35 -6.91
C LEU A 410 -12.21 -23.07 -6.86
N LEU A 411 -12.34 -22.36 -7.99
CA LEU A 411 -13.19 -21.18 -8.13
C LEU A 411 -14.69 -21.48 -7.96
N ASP A 412 -15.14 -22.68 -8.29
CA ASP A 412 -16.55 -23.08 -8.16
C ASP A 412 -16.95 -23.47 -6.73
N ASN A 413 -15.98 -23.73 -5.85
CA ASN A 413 -16.19 -24.29 -4.51
C ASN A 413 -16.13 -23.23 -3.38
N PHE A 414 -16.39 -21.96 -3.67
CA PHE A 414 -16.29 -20.86 -2.70
C PHE A 414 -17.51 -20.72 -1.80
#